data_AF-A0A4Q0T3N2-F1
#
_entry.id   AF-A0A4Q0T3N2-F1
#
_cell.length_a   1.000
_cell.length_b   1.000
_cell.length_c   1.000
_cell.angle_alpha   90.00
_cell.angle_beta   90.00
_cell.angle_gamma   90.00
#
_symmetry.space_group_name_H-M   'P 1'
#
loop_
_entity.id
_entity.type
_entity.pdbx_description
1 polymer ?
#
loop_
_entity_poly.entity_id
_entity_poly.type
_entity_poly.pdbx_seq_one_letter_code
_entity_poly.pdbx_strand_id
1 'polypeptide(L)'
;MKHLFRFLSPTLGLFACLQVHAFAAPPAPHNPKLSKDLTESAPGSTVPVIIRYVQDPTTTQGSAITARGGLLSKTLHSIHAVSANVPATALEDLTNDPNVAYVSRDRRLSARQVSVTAAEYTTEPINAPLVWAKGYDGTGIGVAVIDSGINPVDDLTGKVGGLTVGYRILYSQSFVPGDSSVFDEYGHGTHVAGLIAGNGTDSTGKKYYRTFSGAAPNANLINLKVLDATGSGSDSSVIAAIERAIALKNMFNIRVINLSLGRPIWESYAQDPLCLAVEQAWKAGIVVVAAAGNNGRDLALNPEGYGTVEAPGNDPYVLTVGAMRTMATAAMTDDLIASYSSKGPTFIDHFTKPDIVAPGNLVTSLQFPNDPLAVNNPTFVTLNSFYMTNGDVKKASTTYFPLSGTSMATGVASGAVALLLQAQPSLHPDQVKALLMRDSNKSYFPQSSSVTDPASGTTYNAHYDPFTIGAGYLDVAATLTDALANAATVPAGTAMSPVATYDPSNGVTLVTDQTALWGATALWGASNVYGADAFDVPNGASTALWGATALWGADDPEAFTALWGATALWGAGTPEAATALWGASDVNGSTALWGASSAVAGSTALWGASAPLEQ
;
A
#
# COMPACT_ATOMS: atom_id res chain seq x y z
N MET A 1 15.32 75.98 -8.78
CA MET A 1 16.66 76.38 -8.29
C MET A 1 17.63 75.23 -8.54
N LYS A 2 18.91 75.50 -8.86
CA LYS A 2 20.16 74.67 -8.75
C LYS A 2 20.03 73.14 -8.56
N HIS A 3 20.80 72.20 -9.16
CA HIS A 3 21.88 72.09 -10.16
C HIS A 3 22.22 70.58 -10.27
N LEU A 4 22.83 69.95 -11.30
CA LEU A 4 23.21 70.27 -12.70
C LEU A 4 23.37 68.91 -13.47
N PHE A 5 23.68 68.93 -14.77
CA PHE A 5 23.94 67.76 -15.64
C PHE A 5 25.36 67.15 -15.52
N ARG A 6 25.49 65.93 -16.08
CA ARG A 6 26.57 65.38 -16.96
C ARG A 6 27.65 64.41 -16.42
N PHE A 7 27.83 63.38 -17.25
CA PHE A 7 28.90 62.39 -17.38
C PHE A 7 30.33 62.81 -17.03
N LEU A 8 31.07 61.87 -16.44
CA LEU A 8 32.48 61.57 -16.74
C LEU A 8 32.76 60.08 -16.49
N SER A 9 33.51 59.44 -17.39
CA SER A 9 34.00 58.07 -17.27
C SER A 9 35.29 58.01 -16.45
N PRO A 10 35.55 56.92 -15.73
CA PRO A 10 36.92 56.44 -15.64
C PRO A 10 37.07 54.95 -15.99
N THR A 11 38.16 54.69 -16.69
CA THR A 11 38.77 53.39 -16.98
C THR A 11 38.81 52.42 -15.80
N LEU A 12 38.26 51.22 -15.96
CA LEU A 12 38.50 50.10 -15.04
C LEU A 12 39.80 49.36 -15.44
N GLY A 13 40.73 49.23 -14.50
CA GLY A 13 41.92 48.40 -14.68
C GLY A 13 41.58 46.92 -14.61
N LEU A 14 42.14 46.12 -15.54
CA LEU A 14 41.90 44.69 -15.63
C LEU A 14 42.70 43.94 -14.55
N PHE A 15 42.12 43.76 -13.37
CA PHE A 15 42.65 42.78 -12.40
C PHE A 15 42.24 41.37 -12.83
N ALA A 16 43.19 40.62 -13.40
CA ALA A 16 43.02 39.21 -13.72
C ALA A 16 42.96 38.38 -12.43
N CYS A 17 41.77 38.22 -11.87
CA CYS A 17 41.53 37.32 -10.75
C CYS A 17 41.53 35.88 -11.28
N LEU A 18 42.62 35.14 -11.04
CA LEU A 18 42.77 33.77 -11.50
C LEU A 18 41.85 32.85 -10.69
N GLN A 19 40.60 32.68 -11.13
CA GLN A 19 39.69 31.69 -10.56
C GLN A 19 40.22 30.28 -10.83
N VAL A 20 40.91 29.73 -9.84
CA VAL A 20 41.23 28.30 -9.77
C VAL A 20 39.89 27.56 -9.70
N HIS A 21 39.44 27.08 -10.85
CA HIS A 21 38.34 26.14 -10.93
C HIS A 21 38.84 24.84 -10.31
N ALA A 22 38.53 24.65 -9.03
CA ALA A 22 38.65 23.35 -8.40
C ALA A 22 37.67 22.41 -9.12
N PHE A 23 38.17 21.68 -10.11
CA PHE A 23 37.47 20.54 -10.65
C PHE A 23 37.25 19.57 -9.49
N ALA A 24 36.01 19.51 -9.00
CA ALA A 24 35.58 18.41 -8.17
C ALA A 24 35.92 17.13 -8.93
N ALA A 25 36.65 16.22 -8.30
CA ALA A 25 36.91 14.91 -8.89
C ALA A 25 35.56 14.29 -9.28
N PRO A 26 35.45 13.61 -10.44
CA PRO A 26 34.23 12.87 -10.74
C PRO A 26 33.91 11.94 -9.57
N PRO A 27 32.65 11.84 -9.14
CA PRO A 27 32.28 10.97 -8.02
C PRO A 27 32.80 9.56 -8.32
N ALA A 28 33.41 8.93 -7.32
CA ALA A 28 33.96 7.59 -7.47
C ALA A 28 32.89 6.64 -8.02
N PRO A 29 33.21 5.76 -8.98
CA PRO A 29 32.23 4.90 -9.61
C PRO A 29 31.50 4.06 -8.55
N HIS A 30 30.17 4.22 -8.49
CA HIS A 30 29.34 3.56 -7.50
C HIS A 30 29.49 2.04 -7.61
N ASN A 31 29.94 1.39 -6.53
CA ASN A 31 30.13 -0.05 -6.51
C ASN A 31 28.75 -0.75 -6.69
N PRO A 32 28.55 -1.58 -7.73
CA PRO A 32 27.24 -2.11 -8.07
C PRO A 32 26.70 -3.13 -7.05
N LYS A 33 27.52 -3.58 -6.09
CA LYS A 33 27.14 -4.50 -5.01
C LYS A 33 26.96 -3.79 -3.65
N LEU A 34 27.00 -2.47 -3.58
CA LEU A 34 26.96 -1.70 -2.33
C LEU A 34 25.77 -0.75 -2.34
N SER A 35 25.06 -0.63 -1.22
CA SER A 35 23.98 0.36 -1.09
C SER A 35 24.51 1.79 -1.03
N LYS A 36 23.72 2.75 -1.56
CA LYS A 36 24.11 4.16 -1.68
C LYS A 36 24.48 4.81 -0.33
N ASP A 37 23.83 4.41 0.75
CA ASP A 37 24.05 4.90 2.12
C ASP A 37 25.28 4.29 2.83
N LEU A 38 26.05 3.44 2.14
CA LEU A 38 27.33 2.93 2.59
C LEU A 38 28.53 3.58 1.89
N THR A 39 28.38 4.21 0.71
CA THR A 39 29.50 4.84 -0.02
C THR A 39 30.10 6.05 0.69
N GLU A 40 29.33 6.68 1.59
CA GLU A 40 29.76 7.83 2.41
C GLU A 40 30.28 7.44 3.80
N SER A 41 30.50 6.13 4.06
CA SER A 41 30.95 5.64 5.37
C SER A 41 32.35 6.14 5.73
N ALA A 42 32.47 6.85 6.85
CA ALA A 42 33.75 7.43 7.28
C ALA A 42 34.84 6.34 7.49
N PRO A 43 36.04 6.49 6.93
CA PRO A 43 37.14 5.55 7.14
C PRO A 43 37.46 5.35 8.62
N GLY A 44 37.55 4.10 9.06
CA GLY A 44 37.79 3.73 10.46
C GLY A 44 36.54 3.67 11.36
N SER A 45 35.35 3.99 10.84
CA SER A 45 34.09 3.67 11.53
C SER A 45 33.74 2.18 11.44
N THR A 46 32.96 1.68 12.40
CA THR A 46 32.26 0.39 12.28
C THR A 46 30.83 0.66 11.81
N VAL A 47 30.39 -0.04 10.77
CA VAL A 47 29.06 0.10 10.17
C VAL A 47 28.24 -1.18 10.32
N PRO A 48 26.95 -1.09 10.71
CA PRO A 48 26.05 -2.22 10.73
C PRO A 48 25.55 -2.50 9.30
N VAL A 49 25.67 -3.74 8.84
CA VAL A 49 25.41 -4.16 7.45
C VAL A 49 24.61 -5.46 7.40
N ILE A 50 23.84 -5.62 6.34
CA ILE A 50 23.26 -6.90 5.89
C ILE A 50 24.01 -7.30 4.62
N ILE A 51 24.72 -8.43 4.69
CA ILE A 51 25.52 -8.97 3.58
C ILE A 51 24.73 -10.14 2.98
N ARG A 52 24.21 -9.95 1.76
CA ARG A 52 23.49 -10.97 1.00
C ARG A 52 24.45 -11.79 0.17
N TYR A 53 24.31 -13.12 0.21
CA TYR A 53 25.12 -14.07 -0.54
C TYR A 53 24.33 -14.69 -1.72
N VAL A 54 25.07 -15.27 -2.67
CA VAL A 54 24.51 -16.03 -3.81
C VAL A 54 23.89 -17.36 -3.36
N GLN A 55 24.33 -17.89 -2.23
CA GLN A 55 23.86 -19.13 -1.59
C GLN A 55 23.63 -18.87 -0.10
N ASP A 56 22.74 -19.64 0.53
CA ASP A 56 22.41 -19.47 1.94
C ASP A 56 23.67 -19.56 2.85
N PRO A 57 23.93 -18.56 3.71
CA PRO A 57 25.15 -18.51 4.52
C PRO A 57 25.25 -19.64 5.54
N THR A 58 26.44 -20.22 5.58
CA THR A 58 26.87 -21.26 6.53
C THR A 58 27.74 -20.65 7.64
N THR A 59 28.26 -21.48 8.55
CA THR A 59 29.24 -21.06 9.55
C THR A 59 30.51 -20.42 8.95
N THR A 60 30.86 -20.75 7.70
CA THR A 60 32.06 -20.22 7.04
C THR A 60 31.97 -18.71 6.76
N GLN A 61 30.78 -18.20 6.40
CA GLN A 61 30.55 -16.76 6.21
C GLN A 61 30.77 -15.98 7.53
N GLY A 62 30.36 -16.55 8.66
CA GLY A 62 30.64 -15.98 9.99
C GLY A 62 32.13 -15.84 10.26
N SER A 63 32.92 -16.90 10.02
CA SER A 63 34.38 -16.84 10.14
C SER A 63 35.02 -15.84 9.18
N ALA A 64 34.49 -15.70 7.96
CA ALA A 64 34.97 -14.76 6.96
C ALA A 64 34.68 -13.28 7.31
N ILE A 65 33.66 -13.02 8.14
CA ILE A 65 33.36 -11.70 8.72
C ILE A 65 34.32 -11.41 9.88
N THR A 66 34.53 -12.36 10.80
CA THR A 66 35.51 -12.22 11.89
C THR A 66 36.92 -11.99 11.37
N ALA A 67 37.31 -12.67 10.28
CA ALA A 67 38.61 -12.49 9.63
C ALA A 67 38.82 -11.07 9.06
N ARG A 68 37.74 -10.36 8.71
CA ARG A 68 37.74 -8.96 8.26
C ARG A 68 37.54 -7.95 9.42
N GLY A 69 37.70 -8.40 10.67
CA GLY A 69 37.53 -7.57 11.87
C GLY A 69 36.07 -7.26 12.22
N GLY A 70 35.10 -7.94 11.60
CA GLY A 70 33.68 -7.76 11.88
C GLY A 70 33.14 -8.70 12.97
N LEU A 71 31.96 -8.36 13.48
CA LEU A 71 31.19 -9.15 14.43
C LEU A 71 29.86 -9.58 13.77
N LEU A 72 29.65 -10.89 13.64
CA LEU A 72 28.37 -11.45 13.20
C LEU A 72 27.29 -11.21 14.25
N SER A 73 26.13 -10.69 13.82
CA SER A 73 24.98 -10.43 14.69
C SER A 73 23.89 -11.49 14.55
N LYS A 74 23.43 -11.77 13.32
CA LYS A 74 22.34 -12.71 13.00
C LYS A 74 22.54 -13.34 11.62
N THR A 75 22.04 -14.56 11.42
CA THR A 75 21.84 -15.16 10.09
C THR A 75 20.37 -14.97 9.68
N LEU A 76 20.13 -14.61 8.42
CA LEU A 76 18.83 -14.27 7.83
C LEU A 76 18.60 -15.15 6.59
N HIS A 77 18.11 -16.36 6.83
CA HIS A 77 18.02 -17.42 5.81
C HIS A 77 17.02 -17.11 4.69
N SER A 78 15.95 -16.36 4.98
CA SER A 78 14.92 -15.99 4.00
C SER A 78 15.48 -15.19 2.81
N ILE A 79 16.57 -14.46 3.04
CA ILE A 79 17.21 -13.59 2.05
C ILE A 79 18.66 -14.01 1.78
N HIS A 80 19.08 -15.22 2.18
CA HIS A 80 20.45 -15.73 2.08
C HIS A 80 21.50 -14.73 2.61
N ALA A 81 21.25 -14.11 3.76
CA ALA A 81 22.08 -13.01 4.27
C ALA A 81 22.52 -13.18 5.71
N VAL A 82 23.45 -12.32 6.14
CA VAL A 82 23.84 -12.15 7.54
C VAL A 82 23.82 -10.67 7.92
N SER A 83 23.34 -10.35 9.11
CA SER A 83 23.55 -9.05 9.75
C SER A 83 24.85 -9.10 10.55
N ALA A 84 25.70 -8.09 10.38
CA ALA A 84 26.99 -7.97 11.04
C ALA A 84 27.38 -6.50 11.27
N ASN A 85 28.27 -6.25 12.23
CA ASN A 85 28.97 -4.98 12.36
C ASN A 85 30.36 -5.15 11.75
N VAL A 86 30.72 -4.37 10.73
CA VAL A 86 32.02 -4.49 10.03
C VAL A 86 32.77 -3.16 10.01
N PRO A 87 34.11 -3.15 10.01
CA PRO A 87 34.87 -1.93 9.73
C PRO A 87 34.52 -1.40 8.33
N ALA A 88 34.37 -0.08 8.17
CA ALA A 88 34.06 0.53 6.86
C ALA A 88 35.12 0.20 5.80
N THR A 89 36.37 -0.06 6.21
CA THR A 89 37.46 -0.53 5.35
C THR A 89 37.26 -1.93 4.79
N ALA A 90 36.39 -2.75 5.38
CA ALA A 90 36.09 -4.11 4.89
C ALA A 90 35.02 -4.14 3.78
N LEU A 91 34.33 -3.01 3.50
CA LEU A 91 33.25 -2.96 2.52
C LEU A 91 33.73 -3.30 1.10
N GLU A 92 34.91 -2.81 0.70
CA GLU A 92 35.50 -3.10 -0.62
C GLU A 92 35.80 -4.61 -0.76
N ASP A 93 36.51 -5.19 0.20
CA ASP A 93 36.82 -6.64 0.27
C ASP A 93 35.59 -7.54 0.35
N LEU A 94 34.48 -7.05 0.90
CA LEU A 94 33.19 -7.77 0.90
C LEU A 94 32.54 -7.73 -0.49
N THR A 95 32.51 -6.58 -1.16
CA THR A 95 31.92 -6.49 -2.51
C THR A 95 32.74 -7.24 -3.57
N ASN A 96 34.07 -7.30 -3.41
CA ASN A 96 34.97 -8.06 -4.27
C ASN A 96 34.83 -9.59 -4.10
N ASP A 97 34.19 -10.08 -3.04
CA ASP A 97 33.92 -11.50 -2.85
C ASP A 97 32.88 -11.99 -3.89
N PRO A 98 33.19 -13.02 -4.71
CA PRO A 98 32.27 -13.51 -5.73
C PRO A 98 31.01 -14.16 -5.13
N ASN A 99 31.05 -14.59 -3.86
CA ASN A 99 29.90 -15.17 -3.18
C ASN A 99 28.95 -14.12 -2.62
N VAL A 100 29.40 -12.87 -2.44
CA VAL A 100 28.55 -11.76 -1.99
C VAL A 100 27.77 -11.24 -3.19
N ALA A 101 26.45 -11.30 -3.08
CA ALA A 101 25.51 -10.78 -4.08
C ALA A 101 25.28 -9.27 -3.90
N TYR A 102 25.14 -8.80 -2.66
CA TYR A 102 24.93 -7.38 -2.35
C TYR A 102 25.25 -7.09 -0.87
N VAL A 103 25.59 -5.84 -0.56
CA VAL A 103 25.83 -5.34 0.81
C VAL A 103 25.00 -4.08 1.03
N SER A 104 23.99 -4.19 1.89
CA SER A 104 23.15 -3.09 2.32
C SER A 104 23.48 -2.69 3.76
N ARG A 105 23.16 -1.46 4.16
CA ARG A 105 23.23 -1.05 5.57
C ARG A 105 22.13 -1.77 6.37
N ASP A 106 22.40 -2.16 7.60
CA ASP A 106 21.36 -2.63 8.53
C ASP A 106 20.67 -1.39 9.13
N ARG A 107 19.56 -0.99 8.52
CA ARG A 107 18.94 0.32 8.73
C ARG A 107 18.06 0.34 9.97
N ARG A 108 17.87 1.52 10.53
CA ARG A 108 16.91 1.76 11.61
C ARG A 108 15.52 2.00 11.02
N LEU A 109 14.51 1.42 11.67
CA LEU A 109 13.09 1.70 11.43
C LEU A 109 12.49 2.27 12.70
N SER A 110 11.35 2.95 12.57
CA SER A 110 10.55 3.32 13.72
C SER A 110 9.06 3.11 13.48
N ALA A 111 8.30 2.96 14.57
CA ALA A 111 6.89 3.33 14.55
C ALA A 111 6.76 4.82 14.21
N ARG A 112 5.67 5.22 13.56
CA ARG A 112 5.44 6.61 13.15
C ARG A 112 4.03 7.08 13.53
N GLN A 113 4.00 8.12 14.36
CA GLN A 113 2.79 8.77 14.85
C GLN A 113 2.77 10.25 14.44
N VAL A 114 1.58 10.81 14.24
CA VAL A 114 1.30 12.25 14.20
C VAL A 114 0.25 12.60 15.26
N SER A 115 0.34 13.77 15.89
CA SER A 115 -0.50 14.13 17.06
C SER A 115 -1.49 15.26 16.73
N VAL A 116 -2.81 14.99 16.79
CA VAL A 116 -3.91 15.97 16.57
C VAL A 116 -5.14 15.68 17.48
N THR A 117 -6.08 16.62 17.67
CA THR A 117 -6.84 16.76 18.95
C THR A 117 -8.29 16.22 18.99
N ALA A 118 -8.58 15.03 18.46
CA ALA A 118 -9.92 14.42 18.56
C ALA A 118 -9.85 12.87 18.50
N ALA A 119 -11.01 12.21 18.39
CA ALA A 119 -11.14 10.77 18.17
C ALA A 119 -12.08 10.51 16.97
N GLU A 120 -11.76 9.53 16.14
CA GLU A 120 -12.42 9.24 14.85
C GLU A 120 -13.00 7.79 14.80
N TYR A 121 -13.48 7.36 13.63
CA TYR A 121 -14.05 6.01 13.40
C TYR A 121 -13.05 5.05 12.74
N THR A 122 -13.32 3.75 12.77
CA THR A 122 -12.35 2.71 12.36
C THR A 122 -12.98 1.57 11.58
N THR A 123 -14.06 1.01 12.10
CA THR A 123 -14.69 -0.21 11.56
C THR A 123 -15.89 0.10 10.67
N GLU A 124 -16.55 1.21 10.97
CA GLU A 124 -17.76 1.68 10.33
C GLU A 124 -17.48 2.24 8.92
N PRO A 125 -16.46 3.09 8.68
CA PRO A 125 -16.16 3.59 7.33
C PRO A 125 -15.76 2.48 6.36
N ILE A 126 -15.15 1.39 6.85
CA ILE A 126 -14.78 0.23 6.01
C ILE A 126 -15.90 -0.81 5.87
N ASN A 127 -17.10 -0.56 6.41
CA ASN A 127 -18.25 -1.46 6.44
C ASN A 127 -18.06 -2.80 7.20
N ALA A 128 -17.10 -2.91 8.12
CA ALA A 128 -16.86 -4.15 8.87
C ALA A 128 -18.07 -4.68 9.69
N PRO A 129 -18.96 -3.84 10.27
CA PRO A 129 -20.19 -4.33 10.92
C PRO A 129 -21.12 -5.14 10.01
N LEU A 130 -21.15 -4.87 8.70
CA LEU A 130 -21.92 -5.66 7.73
C LEU A 130 -21.31 -7.04 7.49
N VAL A 131 -20.00 -7.20 7.73
CA VAL A 131 -19.28 -8.47 7.67
C VAL A 131 -19.48 -9.28 8.95
N TRP A 132 -19.41 -8.63 10.12
CA TRP A 132 -19.73 -9.26 11.41
C TRP A 132 -21.18 -9.78 11.45
N ALA A 133 -22.12 -9.04 10.88
CA ALA A 133 -23.52 -9.47 10.75
C ALA A 133 -23.71 -10.72 9.87
N LYS A 134 -22.74 -11.07 9.01
CA LYS A 134 -22.71 -12.31 8.22
C LYS A 134 -22.01 -13.47 8.96
N GLY A 135 -21.51 -13.25 10.17
CA GLY A 135 -20.83 -14.26 11.00
C GLY A 135 -19.31 -14.36 10.80
N TYR A 136 -18.69 -13.40 10.10
CA TYR A 136 -17.24 -13.32 9.95
C TYR A 136 -16.68 -12.20 10.83
N ASP A 137 -15.74 -12.54 11.70
CA ASP A 137 -15.23 -11.74 12.82
C ASP A 137 -13.71 -11.95 13.07
N GLY A 138 -13.03 -12.68 12.18
CA GLY A 138 -11.63 -13.08 12.28
C GLY A 138 -11.39 -14.45 12.93
N THR A 139 -12.43 -15.14 13.42
CA THR A 139 -12.28 -16.40 14.17
C THR A 139 -11.39 -17.40 13.44
N GLY A 140 -10.34 -17.86 14.13
CA GLY A 140 -9.42 -18.88 13.65
C GLY A 140 -8.28 -18.38 12.75
N ILE A 141 -8.26 -17.09 12.39
CA ILE A 141 -7.18 -16.47 11.61
C ILE A 141 -6.11 -15.91 12.54
N GLY A 142 -4.84 -16.25 12.28
CA GLY A 142 -3.68 -15.67 12.95
C GLY A 142 -3.16 -14.43 12.22
N VAL A 143 -2.93 -13.35 12.96
CA VAL A 143 -2.28 -12.11 12.51
C VAL A 143 -0.98 -11.94 13.30
N ALA A 144 0.14 -11.93 12.59
CA ALA A 144 1.43 -11.60 13.15
C ALA A 144 1.63 -10.07 13.18
N VAL A 145 1.77 -9.52 14.38
CA VAL A 145 2.02 -8.10 14.61
C VAL A 145 3.51 -7.94 14.90
N ILE A 146 4.23 -7.35 13.94
CA ILE A 146 5.67 -7.14 14.00
C ILE A 146 5.90 -5.67 14.39
N ASP A 147 6.03 -5.39 15.68
CA ASP A 147 5.91 -4.02 16.25
C ASP A 147 6.67 -3.87 17.60
N SER A 148 6.25 -2.97 18.52
CA SER A 148 6.89 -2.70 19.82
C SER A 148 6.56 -3.69 20.95
N GLY A 149 5.73 -4.69 20.68
CA GLY A 149 5.18 -5.64 21.66
C GLY A 149 3.66 -5.58 21.69
N ILE A 150 3.03 -6.44 22.51
CA ILE A 150 1.59 -6.36 22.81
C ILE A 150 1.40 -6.63 24.30
N ASN A 151 0.74 -5.70 25.01
CA ASN A 151 0.36 -5.91 26.39
C ASN A 151 -1.00 -6.64 26.52
N PRO A 152 -1.13 -7.60 27.46
CA PRO A 152 -2.37 -8.36 27.65
C PRO A 152 -3.42 -7.49 28.36
N VAL A 153 -4.38 -6.96 27.60
CA VAL A 153 -5.51 -6.15 28.07
C VAL A 153 -6.86 -6.85 27.79
N ASP A 154 -7.91 -6.49 28.52
CA ASP A 154 -9.18 -7.24 28.55
C ASP A 154 -9.86 -7.35 27.18
N ASP A 155 -9.74 -6.34 26.31
CA ASP A 155 -10.22 -6.38 24.92
C ASP A 155 -9.54 -7.42 24.03
N LEU A 156 -8.35 -7.91 24.42
CA LEU A 156 -7.63 -8.99 23.74
C LEU A 156 -7.97 -10.37 24.34
N THR A 157 -8.95 -10.48 25.24
CA THR A 157 -9.36 -11.76 25.84
C THR A 157 -10.39 -12.51 24.98
N GLY A 158 -10.14 -13.79 24.72
CA GLY A 158 -11.06 -14.70 24.05
C GLY A 158 -12.26 -15.03 24.95
N LYS A 159 -13.46 -15.12 24.37
CA LYS A 159 -14.70 -15.45 25.08
C LYS A 159 -15.42 -16.63 24.45
N VAL A 160 -15.81 -17.61 25.27
CA VAL A 160 -16.61 -18.78 24.86
C VAL A 160 -17.83 -18.86 25.78
N GLY A 161 -19.04 -18.84 25.21
CA GLY A 161 -20.27 -18.83 26.00
C GLY A 161 -20.41 -17.63 26.95
N GLY A 162 -19.73 -16.51 26.65
CA GLY A 162 -19.65 -15.33 27.52
C GLY A 162 -18.60 -15.39 28.63
N LEU A 163 -17.89 -16.51 28.79
CA LEU A 163 -16.80 -16.67 29.76
C LEU A 163 -15.45 -16.39 29.10
N THR A 164 -14.57 -15.65 29.79
CA THR A 164 -13.19 -15.43 29.36
C THR A 164 -12.38 -16.72 29.44
N VAL A 165 -11.73 -17.12 28.34
CA VAL A 165 -10.92 -18.36 28.24
C VAL A 165 -9.40 -18.12 28.19
N GLY A 166 -8.97 -16.86 28.23
CA GLY A 166 -7.56 -16.44 28.15
C GLY A 166 -7.38 -15.29 27.17
N TYR A 167 -6.13 -14.91 26.88
CA TYR A 167 -5.81 -13.91 25.85
C TYR A 167 -5.72 -14.55 24.45
N ARG A 168 -6.13 -13.83 23.41
CA ARG A 168 -5.95 -14.20 21.99
C ARG A 168 -4.50 -13.99 21.49
N ILE A 169 -3.59 -13.56 22.36
CA ILE A 169 -2.14 -13.50 22.08
C ILE A 169 -1.57 -14.92 22.24
N LEU A 170 -1.47 -15.67 21.15
CA LEU A 170 -1.12 -17.09 21.17
C LEU A 170 0.40 -17.35 21.23
N TYR A 171 1.19 -16.38 20.80
CA TYR A 171 2.65 -16.46 20.81
C TYR A 171 3.26 -15.07 20.99
N SER A 172 4.39 -15.03 21.70
CA SER A 172 5.14 -13.81 21.98
C SER A 172 6.65 -14.10 21.90
N GLN A 173 7.39 -13.29 21.14
CA GLN A 173 8.85 -13.34 21.08
C GLN A 173 9.43 -11.94 20.83
N SER A 174 10.56 -11.61 21.49
CA SER A 174 11.35 -10.41 21.18
C SER A 174 12.54 -10.74 20.28
N PHE A 175 12.83 -9.80 19.38
CA PHE A 175 13.98 -9.80 18.46
C PHE A 175 14.90 -8.60 18.70
N VAL A 176 14.51 -7.69 19.60
CA VAL A 176 15.27 -6.51 20.01
C VAL A 176 16.60 -6.95 20.65
N PRO A 177 17.76 -6.55 20.12
CA PRO A 177 19.05 -7.03 20.62
C PRO A 177 19.28 -6.69 22.10
N GLY A 178 19.48 -7.72 22.92
CA GLY A 178 19.71 -7.57 24.36
C GLY A 178 18.45 -7.48 25.23
N ASP A 179 17.26 -7.44 24.62
CA ASP A 179 15.98 -7.44 25.32
C ASP A 179 15.21 -8.76 25.09
N SER A 180 14.74 -9.37 26.16
CA SER A 180 13.89 -10.57 26.13
C SER A 180 12.43 -10.29 26.58
N SER A 181 12.13 -9.06 26.98
CA SER A 181 10.78 -8.57 27.25
C SER A 181 9.95 -8.66 25.98
N VAL A 182 8.77 -9.29 26.06
CA VAL A 182 7.79 -9.35 24.97
C VAL A 182 6.69 -8.32 25.12
N PHE A 183 6.69 -7.60 26.25
CA PHE A 183 5.71 -6.58 26.58
C PHE A 183 5.97 -5.33 25.76
N ASP A 184 4.89 -4.61 25.51
CA ASP A 184 4.94 -3.30 24.86
C ASP A 184 5.42 -2.26 25.87
N GLU A 185 6.58 -1.68 25.57
CA GLU A 185 7.25 -0.67 26.38
C GLU A 185 7.25 0.69 25.68
N TYR A 186 6.54 0.79 24.54
CA TYR A 186 6.39 2.02 23.78
C TYR A 186 4.92 2.47 23.73
N GLY A 187 3.98 1.56 23.41
CA GLY A 187 2.52 1.81 23.34
C GLY A 187 1.91 1.46 21.98
N HIS A 188 2.72 1.54 20.92
CA HIS A 188 2.26 1.46 19.54
C HIS A 188 1.73 0.07 19.14
N GLY A 189 2.44 -1.00 19.47
CA GLY A 189 2.06 -2.36 19.09
C GLY A 189 0.77 -2.83 19.76
N THR A 190 0.51 -2.43 21.01
CA THR A 190 -0.76 -2.70 21.70
C THR A 190 -1.92 -1.94 21.06
N HIS A 191 -1.70 -0.68 20.68
CA HIS A 191 -2.70 0.12 19.96
C HIS A 191 -3.01 -0.47 18.56
N VAL A 192 -1.98 -0.90 17.80
CA VAL A 192 -2.15 -1.57 16.51
C VAL A 192 -2.90 -2.91 16.67
N ALA A 193 -2.53 -3.72 17.68
CA ALA A 193 -3.21 -4.98 17.99
C ALA A 193 -4.71 -4.79 18.30
N GLY A 194 -5.08 -3.66 18.93
CA GLY A 194 -6.46 -3.28 19.15
C GLY A 194 -7.25 -2.99 17.87
N LEU A 195 -6.66 -2.26 16.91
CA LEU A 195 -7.28 -1.97 15.61
C LEU A 195 -7.50 -3.24 14.77
N ILE A 196 -6.63 -4.24 14.95
CA ILE A 196 -6.75 -5.55 14.31
C ILE A 196 -7.84 -6.37 15.01
N ALA A 197 -7.70 -6.63 16.32
CA ALA A 197 -8.41 -7.70 17.02
C ALA A 197 -8.89 -7.35 18.45
N GLY A 198 -9.03 -6.08 18.82
CA GLY A 198 -9.75 -5.69 20.04
C GLY A 198 -11.23 -6.07 19.94
N ASN A 199 -11.81 -6.69 20.97
CA ASN A 199 -13.21 -7.11 20.95
C ASN A 199 -14.18 -6.15 21.66
N GLY A 200 -13.72 -4.96 22.05
CA GLY A 200 -14.55 -3.91 22.64
C GLY A 200 -15.15 -4.27 24.01
N THR A 201 -14.57 -5.20 24.76
CA THR A 201 -15.02 -5.60 26.09
C THR A 201 -15.18 -4.41 27.04
N ASP A 202 -14.22 -3.50 27.07
CA ASP A 202 -14.20 -2.31 27.94
C ASP A 202 -15.03 -1.13 27.40
N SER A 203 -15.71 -1.32 26.26
CA SER A 203 -16.61 -0.37 25.62
C SER A 203 -17.94 -0.99 25.16
N THR A 204 -18.34 -2.14 25.72
CA THR A 204 -19.61 -2.83 25.39
C THR A 204 -20.57 -2.86 26.57
N GLY A 205 -21.86 -2.70 26.29
CA GLY A 205 -22.97 -2.87 27.25
C GLY A 205 -23.60 -1.55 27.70
N LYS A 206 -24.55 -1.63 28.65
CA LYS A 206 -25.49 -0.52 28.98
C LYS A 206 -24.86 0.82 29.41
N LYS A 207 -23.56 0.85 29.74
CA LYS A 207 -22.82 2.07 30.09
C LYS A 207 -22.23 2.78 28.86
N TYR A 208 -22.31 2.19 27.68
CA TYR A 208 -21.66 2.64 26.47
C TYR A 208 -22.68 2.77 25.35
N TYR A 209 -22.58 3.84 24.57
CA TYR A 209 -23.36 4.04 23.35
C TYR A 209 -22.53 3.77 22.08
N ARG A 210 -21.21 3.64 22.23
CA ARG A 210 -20.26 3.29 21.17
C ARG A 210 -19.25 2.28 21.71
N THR A 211 -18.85 1.35 20.85
CA THR A 211 -17.89 0.29 21.14
C THR A 211 -16.66 0.45 20.24
N PHE A 212 -15.47 0.27 20.79
CA PHE A 212 -14.21 0.25 20.05
C PHE A 212 -13.82 -1.20 19.79
N SER A 213 -14.24 -1.71 18.64
CA SER A 213 -13.80 -3.00 18.11
C SER A 213 -12.65 -2.78 17.13
N GLY A 214 -11.71 -3.73 17.08
CA GLY A 214 -10.86 -3.92 15.91
C GLY A 214 -11.68 -4.49 14.75
N ALA A 215 -11.12 -4.46 13.54
CA ALA A 215 -11.83 -4.93 12.35
C ALA A 215 -12.11 -6.45 12.39
N ALA A 216 -11.26 -7.25 13.02
CA ALA A 216 -11.40 -8.70 13.19
C ALA A 216 -11.36 -9.10 14.68
N PRO A 217 -12.42 -8.81 15.47
CA PRO A 217 -12.40 -8.90 16.93
C PRO A 217 -12.11 -10.28 17.53
N ASN A 218 -12.24 -11.37 16.76
CA ASN A 218 -11.90 -12.73 17.18
C ASN A 218 -10.69 -13.34 16.46
N ALA A 219 -9.91 -12.54 15.73
CA ALA A 219 -8.61 -12.96 15.23
C ALA A 219 -7.61 -13.23 16.37
N ASN A 220 -6.70 -14.16 16.12
CA ASN A 220 -5.61 -14.52 17.01
C ASN A 220 -4.38 -13.65 16.71
N LEU A 221 -3.65 -13.25 17.75
CA LEU A 221 -2.48 -12.37 17.65
C LEU A 221 -1.19 -13.15 17.91
N ILE A 222 -0.19 -12.92 17.07
CA ILE A 222 1.17 -13.43 17.21
C ILE A 222 2.08 -12.21 17.39
N ASN A 223 2.53 -11.98 18.62
CA ASN A 223 3.33 -10.83 19.02
C ASN A 223 4.82 -11.08 18.71
N LEU A 224 5.39 -10.29 17.80
CA LEU A 224 6.80 -10.38 17.41
C LEU A 224 7.45 -9.00 17.61
N LYS A 225 7.97 -8.77 18.81
CA LYS A 225 8.55 -7.47 19.19
C LYS A 225 9.88 -7.23 18.47
N VAL A 226 9.96 -6.14 17.71
CA VAL A 226 11.12 -5.70 16.92
C VAL A 226 11.51 -4.25 17.19
N LEU A 227 10.62 -3.47 17.81
CA LEU A 227 10.89 -2.10 18.25
C LEU A 227 11.17 -2.07 19.76
N ASP A 228 12.16 -1.28 20.16
CA ASP A 228 12.51 -1.02 21.57
C ASP A 228 11.56 -0.01 22.24
N ALA A 229 11.81 0.32 23.51
CA ALA A 229 11.03 1.29 24.29
C ALA A 229 11.05 2.73 23.73
N THR A 230 11.86 3.04 22.70
CA THR A 230 11.82 4.31 21.96
C THR A 230 10.99 4.23 20.67
N GLY A 231 10.43 3.05 20.37
CA GLY A 231 9.75 2.76 19.11
C GLY A 231 10.70 2.50 17.94
N SER A 232 11.98 2.16 18.21
CA SER A 232 13.03 2.00 17.19
C SER A 232 13.47 0.53 17.01
N GLY A 233 13.72 0.10 15.77
CA GLY A 233 14.15 -1.26 15.43
C GLY A 233 15.30 -1.31 14.43
N SER A 234 15.59 -2.49 13.87
CA SER A 234 16.53 -2.70 12.76
C SER A 234 15.95 -3.59 11.66
N ASP A 235 16.36 -3.38 10.39
CA ASP A 235 15.96 -4.23 9.25
C ASP A 235 16.19 -5.72 9.61
N SER A 236 17.35 -6.06 10.17
CA SER A 236 17.69 -7.41 10.62
C SER A 236 16.80 -8.00 11.71
N SER A 237 16.14 -7.15 12.53
CA SER A 237 15.22 -7.62 13.57
C SER A 237 13.82 -7.84 13.01
N VAL A 238 13.38 -7.00 12.07
CA VAL A 238 12.14 -7.18 11.32
C VAL A 238 12.21 -8.42 10.43
N ILE A 239 13.31 -8.63 9.70
CA ILE A 239 13.51 -9.80 8.84
C ILE A 239 13.47 -11.11 9.66
N ALA A 240 14.16 -11.15 10.81
CA ALA A 240 14.12 -12.30 11.71
C ALA A 240 12.72 -12.59 12.29
N ALA A 241 11.91 -11.54 12.51
CA ALA A 241 10.51 -11.70 12.91
C ALA A 241 9.63 -12.21 11.76
N ILE A 242 9.85 -11.75 10.51
CA ILE A 242 9.17 -12.28 9.32
C ILE A 242 9.49 -13.78 9.13
N GLU A 243 10.76 -14.17 9.25
CA GLU A 243 11.20 -15.57 9.25
C GLU A 243 10.47 -16.39 10.32
N ARG A 244 10.32 -15.84 11.53
CA ARG A 244 9.58 -16.50 12.61
C ARG A 244 8.10 -16.64 12.30
N ALA A 245 7.46 -15.64 11.72
CA ALA A 245 6.06 -15.69 11.29
C ALA A 245 5.85 -16.78 10.22
N ILE A 246 6.75 -16.89 9.24
CA ILE A 246 6.74 -17.95 8.23
C ILE A 246 6.89 -19.33 8.90
N ALA A 247 7.86 -19.50 9.80
CA ALA A 247 8.09 -20.76 10.52
C ALA A 247 6.91 -21.17 11.43
N LEU A 248 6.15 -20.21 11.95
CA LEU A 248 4.98 -20.43 12.80
C LEU A 248 3.66 -20.52 12.03
N LYS A 249 3.67 -20.28 10.71
CA LYS A 249 2.47 -20.13 9.87
C LYS A 249 1.43 -21.22 10.12
N ASN A 250 1.83 -22.48 10.00
CA ASN A 250 0.92 -23.62 10.11
C ASN A 250 0.50 -23.91 11.56
N MET A 251 1.28 -23.47 12.56
CA MET A 251 1.01 -23.72 13.98
C MET A 251 -0.10 -22.81 14.53
N PHE A 252 -0.12 -21.54 14.11
CA PHE A 252 -1.09 -20.55 14.58
C PHE A 252 -2.04 -20.04 13.48
N ASN A 253 -2.09 -20.73 12.33
CA ASN A 253 -2.80 -20.31 11.12
C ASN A 253 -2.51 -18.84 10.76
N ILE A 254 -1.23 -18.46 10.73
CA ILE A 254 -0.83 -17.08 10.40
C ILE A 254 -1.13 -16.85 8.93
N ARG A 255 -2.07 -15.95 8.66
CA ARG A 255 -2.49 -15.58 7.30
C ARG A 255 -2.18 -14.13 6.95
N VAL A 256 -1.90 -13.30 7.97
CA VAL A 256 -1.59 -11.89 7.82
C VAL A 256 -0.34 -11.54 8.62
N ILE A 257 0.56 -10.74 8.05
CA ILE A 257 1.62 -10.01 8.74
C ILE A 257 1.30 -8.53 8.63
N ASN A 258 1.23 -7.85 9.79
CA ASN A 258 1.06 -6.41 9.89
C ASN A 258 2.41 -5.74 10.15
N LEU A 259 2.85 -4.85 9.25
CA LEU A 259 4.04 -4.03 9.37
C LEU A 259 3.66 -2.55 9.46
N SER A 260 3.31 -2.11 10.67
CA SER A 260 2.95 -0.72 11.00
C SER A 260 4.19 0.16 11.26
N LEU A 261 5.29 -0.13 10.56
CA LEU A 261 6.61 0.49 10.72
C LEU A 261 7.26 0.65 9.34
N GLY A 262 8.23 1.56 9.22
CA GLY A 262 8.90 1.80 7.94
C GLY A 262 10.18 2.62 8.06
N ARG A 263 10.90 2.72 6.93
CA ARG A 263 12.09 3.57 6.77
C ARG A 263 12.27 4.02 5.30
N PRO A 264 13.06 5.07 5.03
CA PRO A 264 13.28 5.55 3.65
C PRO A 264 13.86 4.51 2.68
N ILE A 265 13.86 4.84 1.39
CA ILE A 265 14.31 3.97 0.30
C ILE A 265 15.69 4.44 -0.19
N TRP A 266 16.67 3.52 -0.24
CA TRP A 266 18.02 3.78 -0.74
C TRP A 266 18.41 2.92 -1.96
N GLU A 267 17.67 1.84 -2.21
CA GLU A 267 17.92 0.85 -3.26
C GLU A 267 16.58 0.32 -3.79
N SER A 268 16.60 -0.32 -4.97
CA SER A 268 15.41 -0.94 -5.57
C SER A 268 14.87 -2.06 -4.68
N TYR A 269 13.55 -2.28 -4.68
CA TYR A 269 12.91 -3.38 -3.92
C TYR A 269 13.57 -4.75 -4.18
N ALA A 270 14.06 -5.00 -5.40
CA ALA A 270 14.73 -6.24 -5.79
C ALA A 270 16.14 -6.45 -5.16
N GLN A 271 16.70 -5.42 -4.53
CA GLN A 271 17.95 -5.49 -3.76
C GLN A 271 17.70 -5.33 -2.25
N ASP A 272 16.70 -4.53 -1.90
CA ASP A 272 16.39 -4.16 -0.53
C ASP A 272 16.10 -5.39 0.37
N PRO A 273 16.86 -5.58 1.46
CA PRO A 273 16.78 -6.80 2.27
C PRO A 273 15.43 -6.95 2.99
N LEU A 274 14.71 -5.86 3.26
CA LEU A 274 13.40 -5.91 3.90
C LEU A 274 12.30 -6.22 2.89
N CYS A 275 12.36 -5.65 1.69
CA CYS A 275 11.45 -6.00 0.58
C CYS A 275 11.55 -7.49 0.22
N LEU A 276 12.77 -8.00 0.06
CA LEU A 276 13.02 -9.41 -0.22
C LEU A 276 12.47 -10.37 0.85
N ALA A 277 12.47 -9.95 2.13
CA ALA A 277 11.92 -10.74 3.22
C ALA A 277 10.37 -10.75 3.21
N VAL A 278 9.72 -9.61 2.93
CA VAL A 278 8.25 -9.58 2.79
C VAL A 278 7.78 -10.35 1.56
N GLU A 279 8.56 -10.36 0.46
CA GLU A 279 8.29 -11.27 -0.67
C GLU A 279 8.32 -12.75 -0.25
N GLN A 280 9.20 -13.17 0.66
CA GLN A 280 9.19 -14.57 1.14
C GLN A 280 7.93 -14.90 1.93
N ALA A 281 7.42 -13.97 2.74
CA ALA A 281 6.14 -14.15 3.42
C ALA A 281 4.97 -14.23 2.44
N TRP A 282 4.98 -13.38 1.40
CA TRP A 282 4.01 -13.41 0.30
C TRP A 282 4.00 -14.76 -0.41
N LYS A 283 5.19 -15.24 -0.83
CA LYS A 283 5.40 -16.55 -1.48
C LYS A 283 5.06 -17.72 -0.55
N ALA A 284 5.25 -17.57 0.75
CA ALA A 284 4.78 -18.54 1.76
C ALA A 284 3.25 -18.55 1.94
N GLY A 285 2.50 -17.68 1.25
CA GLY A 285 1.04 -17.60 1.32
C GLY A 285 0.53 -16.89 2.57
N ILE A 286 1.25 -15.85 3.02
CA ILE A 286 0.85 -14.92 4.09
C ILE A 286 0.67 -13.54 3.44
N VAL A 287 -0.46 -12.89 3.67
CA VAL A 287 -0.68 -11.51 3.21
C VAL A 287 0.18 -10.58 4.05
N VAL A 288 1.05 -9.81 3.42
CA VAL A 288 1.80 -8.75 4.10
C VAL A 288 1.07 -7.43 3.86
N VAL A 289 0.70 -6.75 4.95
CA VAL A 289 0.09 -5.42 4.95
C VAL A 289 1.09 -4.45 5.55
N ALA A 290 1.44 -3.41 4.80
CA ALA A 290 2.52 -2.48 5.16
C ALA A 290 2.03 -1.03 5.15
N ALA A 291 2.53 -0.23 6.09
CA ALA A 291 2.28 1.20 6.13
C ALA A 291 2.94 1.91 4.93
N ALA A 292 2.24 2.86 4.30
CA ALA A 292 2.83 3.67 3.22
C ALA A 292 3.94 4.61 3.72
N GLY A 293 3.90 5.03 5.00
CA GLY A 293 4.77 6.04 5.59
C GLY A 293 4.01 7.32 5.96
N ASN A 294 4.64 8.18 6.76
CA ASN A 294 4.04 9.44 7.25
C ASN A 294 4.77 10.71 6.77
N ASN A 295 5.42 10.65 5.60
CA ASN A 295 6.23 11.77 5.06
C ASN A 295 5.50 12.60 4.00
N GLY A 296 4.17 12.47 3.83
CA GLY A 296 3.40 13.25 2.83
C GLY A 296 3.41 14.77 3.03
N ARG A 297 3.95 15.25 4.16
CA ARG A 297 4.21 16.66 4.47
C ARG A 297 5.65 17.12 4.19
N ASP A 298 6.53 16.26 3.71
CA ASP A 298 7.93 16.62 3.43
C ASP A 298 8.05 17.40 2.12
N LEU A 299 7.83 18.72 2.24
CA LEU A 299 7.93 19.66 1.13
C LEU A 299 9.39 19.93 0.68
N ALA A 300 10.39 19.43 1.42
CA ALA A 300 11.80 19.54 1.05
C ALA A 300 12.22 18.41 0.09
N LEU A 301 11.62 17.22 0.21
CA LEU A 301 11.75 16.14 -0.76
C LEU A 301 10.97 16.42 -2.04
N ASN A 302 9.71 16.88 -1.93
CA ASN A 302 8.85 17.18 -3.06
C ASN A 302 7.83 18.27 -2.68
N PRO A 303 7.66 19.36 -3.46
CA PRO A 303 6.78 20.48 -3.10
C PRO A 303 5.28 20.12 -2.97
N GLU A 304 4.87 18.94 -3.40
CA GLU A 304 3.50 18.42 -3.29
C GLU A 304 3.45 17.10 -2.47
N GLY A 305 4.56 16.63 -1.91
CA GLY A 305 4.65 15.46 -1.04
C GLY A 305 4.66 14.10 -1.73
N TYR A 306 4.80 14.04 -3.06
CA TYR A 306 4.97 12.79 -3.83
C TYR A 306 6.37 12.19 -3.68
N GLY A 307 6.50 10.88 -3.95
CA GLY A 307 7.77 10.16 -3.82
C GLY A 307 8.16 9.81 -2.38
N THR A 308 7.20 9.82 -1.46
CA THR A 308 7.43 9.77 0.00
C THR A 308 7.12 8.41 0.65
N VAL A 309 6.74 7.41 -0.15
CA VAL A 309 6.49 6.02 0.28
C VAL A 309 7.75 5.39 0.88
N GLU A 310 7.59 4.66 1.96
CA GLU A 310 8.67 4.00 2.70
C GLU A 310 8.77 2.49 2.42
N ALA A 311 9.92 1.90 2.74
CA ALA A 311 10.05 0.45 2.78
C ALA A 311 9.50 -0.12 4.10
N PRO A 312 8.80 -1.27 4.07
CA PRO A 312 8.57 -2.16 2.91
C PRO A 312 7.37 -1.82 2.03
N GLY A 313 6.64 -0.73 2.30
CA GLY A 313 5.48 -0.31 1.51
C GLY A 313 5.76 0.04 0.05
N ASN A 314 7.03 0.13 -0.36
CA ASN A 314 7.45 0.30 -1.75
C ASN A 314 7.49 -1.00 -2.56
N ASP A 315 7.42 -2.15 -1.90
CA ASP A 315 7.43 -3.46 -2.56
C ASP A 315 6.14 -3.65 -3.39
N PRO A 316 6.22 -4.07 -4.66
CA PRO A 316 5.06 -4.17 -5.54
C PRO A 316 4.11 -5.32 -5.17
N TYR A 317 4.56 -6.36 -4.46
CA TYR A 317 3.69 -7.47 -4.07
C TYR A 317 2.82 -7.09 -2.87
N VAL A 318 3.42 -6.54 -1.80
CA VAL A 318 2.71 -6.28 -0.54
C VAL A 318 1.52 -5.33 -0.70
N LEU A 319 0.55 -5.42 0.22
CA LEU A 319 -0.58 -4.50 0.30
C LEU A 319 -0.17 -3.26 1.10
N THR A 320 0.07 -2.15 0.42
CA THR A 320 0.49 -0.89 1.03
C THR A 320 -0.70 0.00 1.33
N VAL A 321 -0.79 0.52 2.56
CA VAL A 321 -1.99 1.22 3.05
C VAL A 321 -1.68 2.67 3.42
N GLY A 322 -2.40 3.61 2.79
CA GLY A 322 -2.42 5.03 3.15
C GLY A 322 -3.50 5.38 4.19
N ALA A 323 -3.41 6.57 4.79
CA ALA A 323 -4.26 6.97 5.92
C ALA A 323 -5.33 8.00 5.53
N MET A 324 -6.59 7.65 5.76
CA MET A 324 -7.75 8.56 5.71
C MET A 324 -8.05 9.17 7.07
N ARG A 325 -8.72 10.32 7.03
CA ARG A 325 -9.38 11.00 8.15
C ARG A 325 -10.88 10.78 8.00
N THR A 326 -11.53 10.27 9.05
CA THR A 326 -12.98 10.02 9.04
C THR A 326 -13.81 11.25 9.40
N MET A 327 -13.16 12.41 9.58
CA MET A 327 -13.80 13.68 9.93
C MET A 327 -14.72 13.60 11.17
N ALA A 328 -14.48 12.61 12.03
CA ALA A 328 -15.31 12.21 13.17
C ALA A 328 -16.76 11.79 12.81
N THR A 329 -16.99 11.33 11.57
CA THR A 329 -18.20 10.65 11.12
C THR A 329 -17.93 9.15 10.90
N ALA A 330 -19.01 8.36 10.82
CA ALA A 330 -18.98 6.92 10.58
C ALA A 330 -19.09 6.54 9.10
N ALA A 331 -19.31 7.51 8.21
CA ALA A 331 -19.62 7.30 6.81
C ALA A 331 -18.54 7.95 5.95
N MET A 332 -17.95 7.19 5.02
CA MET A 332 -16.86 7.61 4.12
C MET A 332 -17.16 8.81 3.19
N THR A 333 -18.33 9.44 3.31
CA THR A 333 -18.84 10.47 2.39
C THR A 333 -18.20 11.85 2.56
N ASP A 334 -17.62 12.15 3.72
CA ASP A 334 -16.90 13.40 4.00
C ASP A 334 -15.42 13.18 4.37
N ASP A 335 -14.95 11.94 4.29
CA ASP A 335 -13.58 11.54 4.61
C ASP A 335 -12.56 12.16 3.66
N LEU A 336 -11.42 12.58 4.23
CA LEU A 336 -10.33 13.23 3.49
C LEU A 336 -9.00 12.51 3.76
N ILE A 337 -8.08 12.50 2.78
CA ILE A 337 -6.75 11.94 2.97
C ILE A 337 -6.03 12.68 4.11
N ALA A 338 -5.33 11.93 4.97
CA ALA A 338 -4.52 12.53 6.01
C ALA A 338 -3.27 13.16 5.37
N SER A 339 -3.02 14.45 5.62
CA SER A 339 -1.96 15.19 4.91
C SER A 339 -0.54 14.69 5.19
N TYR A 340 -0.35 13.86 6.23
CA TYR A 340 0.92 13.15 6.47
C TYR A 340 1.05 11.82 5.71
N SER A 341 -0.03 11.24 5.18
CA SER A 341 0.03 9.96 4.47
C SER A 341 1.01 10.07 3.31
N SER A 342 2.05 9.23 3.30
CA SER A 342 3.01 9.19 2.22
C SER A 342 2.31 8.87 0.89
N LYS A 343 2.76 9.55 -0.17
CA LYS A 343 2.24 9.46 -1.54
C LYS A 343 3.29 8.85 -2.45
N GLY A 344 2.86 8.06 -3.42
CA GLY A 344 3.70 7.50 -4.47
C GLY A 344 4.17 8.57 -5.49
N PRO A 345 4.61 8.14 -6.69
CA PRO A 345 5.08 6.79 -6.96
C PRO A 345 6.26 6.41 -6.05
N THR A 346 6.67 5.14 -6.00
CA THR A 346 7.83 4.76 -5.17
C THR A 346 9.12 5.42 -5.67
N PHE A 347 9.95 5.90 -4.74
CA PHE A 347 11.05 6.84 -5.05
C PHE A 347 12.10 6.34 -6.06
N ILE A 348 12.29 5.03 -6.21
CA ILE A 348 13.29 4.44 -7.12
C ILE A 348 12.65 3.65 -8.27
N ASP A 349 11.69 2.78 -7.96
CA ASP A 349 11.11 1.85 -8.94
C ASP A 349 9.80 2.35 -9.59
N HIS A 350 9.34 3.54 -9.18
CA HIS A 350 8.15 4.23 -9.67
C HIS A 350 6.81 3.47 -9.60
N PHE A 351 6.66 2.49 -8.71
CA PHE A 351 5.36 1.81 -8.52
C PHE A 351 4.28 2.75 -7.99
N THR A 352 3.05 2.59 -8.46
CA THR A 352 1.86 3.26 -7.94
C THR A 352 1.56 2.72 -6.55
N LYS A 353 1.69 3.58 -5.54
CA LYS A 353 1.46 3.31 -4.11
C LYS A 353 0.85 4.54 -3.45
N PRO A 354 0.03 4.41 -2.39
CA PRO A 354 -0.41 3.17 -1.75
C PRO A 354 -1.30 2.32 -2.68
N ASP A 355 -1.58 1.08 -2.32
CA ASP A 355 -2.51 0.23 -3.08
C ASP A 355 -3.97 0.57 -2.75
N ILE A 356 -4.25 0.87 -1.48
CA ILE A 356 -5.56 1.30 -0.94
C ILE A 356 -5.35 2.29 0.21
N VAL A 357 -6.43 2.95 0.63
CA VAL A 357 -6.45 3.78 1.85
C VAL A 357 -7.50 3.30 2.86
N ALA A 358 -7.23 3.50 4.15
CA ALA A 358 -8.09 3.07 5.26
C ALA A 358 -8.04 4.09 6.42
N PRO A 359 -8.94 4.02 7.43
CA PRO A 359 -8.98 4.98 8.53
C PRO A 359 -7.67 4.93 9.33
N GLY A 360 -6.96 6.06 9.38
CA GLY A 360 -5.63 6.13 9.99
C GLY A 360 -5.34 7.40 10.76
N ASN A 361 -6.27 8.36 10.81
CA ASN A 361 -6.16 9.57 11.61
C ASN A 361 -7.03 9.45 12.87
N LEU A 362 -6.47 9.77 14.03
CA LEU A 362 -7.19 9.86 15.32
C LEU A 362 -8.05 8.65 15.68
N VAL A 363 -7.65 7.48 15.18
CA VAL A 363 -8.37 6.25 15.44
C VAL A 363 -8.16 5.86 16.89
N THR A 364 -9.25 5.64 17.62
CA THR A 364 -9.19 5.21 19.01
C THR A 364 -8.93 3.71 19.07
N SER A 365 -7.91 3.32 19.83
CA SER A 365 -7.63 1.92 20.14
C SER A 365 -7.08 1.74 21.55
N LEU A 366 -6.54 0.56 21.84
CA LEU A 366 -6.13 0.14 23.17
C LEU A 366 -4.93 0.92 23.69
N GLN A 367 -4.99 1.30 24.97
CA GLN A 367 -3.84 1.68 25.81
C GLN A 367 -3.79 0.77 27.04
N PHE A 368 -2.70 0.85 27.79
CA PHE A 368 -2.51 0.13 29.05
C PHE A 368 -2.07 1.08 30.19
N PRO A 369 -2.08 0.63 31.46
CA PRO A 369 -1.65 1.48 32.58
C PRO A 369 -0.21 1.98 32.43
N ASN A 370 -0.06 3.31 32.41
CA ASN A 370 1.21 4.02 32.14
C ASN A 370 1.78 3.80 30.73
N ASP A 371 0.92 3.58 29.73
CA ASP A 371 1.28 3.63 28.30
C ASP A 371 2.13 4.88 27.98
N PRO A 372 3.39 4.72 27.52
CA PRO A 372 4.27 5.85 27.29
C PRO A 372 3.80 6.80 26.19
N LEU A 373 3.12 6.31 25.14
CA LEU A 373 2.52 7.19 24.15
C LEU A 373 1.42 8.02 24.80
N ALA A 374 0.55 7.44 25.62
CA ALA A 374 -0.51 8.18 26.30
C ALA A 374 0.01 9.19 27.32
N VAL A 375 1.00 8.80 28.14
CA VAL A 375 1.60 9.66 29.17
C VAL A 375 2.36 10.85 28.55
N ASN A 376 3.08 10.63 27.44
CA ASN A 376 3.84 11.68 26.77
C ASN A 376 2.97 12.61 25.89
N ASN A 377 1.72 12.24 25.63
CA ASN A 377 0.78 12.97 24.76
C ASN A 377 -0.53 13.36 25.52
N PRO A 378 -0.46 14.03 26.68
CA PRO A 378 -1.60 14.18 27.60
C PRO A 378 -2.77 15.04 27.07
N THR A 379 -2.58 15.76 25.96
CA THR A 379 -3.64 16.52 25.25
C THR A 379 -4.44 15.69 24.26
N PHE A 380 -4.00 14.46 23.98
CA PHE A 380 -4.52 13.60 22.94
C PHE A 380 -5.30 12.46 23.61
N VAL A 381 -6.61 12.62 23.78
CA VAL A 381 -7.38 11.72 24.65
C VAL A 381 -8.72 11.31 24.04
N THR A 382 -9.04 10.03 24.16
CA THR A 382 -10.42 9.56 23.99
C THR A 382 -11.17 9.93 25.27
N LEU A 383 -12.01 10.96 25.21
CA LEU A 383 -12.83 11.37 26.37
C LEU A 383 -13.88 10.29 26.69
N ASN A 384 -14.18 10.09 27.97
CA ASN A 384 -15.22 9.14 28.37
C ASN A 384 -16.60 9.50 27.78
N SER A 385 -16.90 10.79 27.61
CA SER A 385 -18.11 11.26 26.93
C SER A 385 -18.20 10.91 25.45
N PHE A 386 -17.13 10.41 24.81
CA PHE A 386 -17.11 10.03 23.39
C PHE A 386 -17.67 8.60 23.14
N TYR A 387 -17.85 7.80 24.20
CA TYR A 387 -18.36 6.44 24.09
C TYR A 387 -19.22 5.96 25.27
N MET A 388 -19.11 6.60 26.45
CA MET A 388 -19.88 6.25 27.65
C MET A 388 -21.16 7.08 27.80
N THR A 389 -22.27 6.40 28.06
CA THR A 389 -23.53 7.01 28.50
C THR A 389 -23.33 7.67 29.86
N ASN A 390 -23.48 8.99 29.93
CA ASN A 390 -23.13 9.82 31.11
C ASN A 390 -21.64 9.76 31.50
N GLY A 391 -20.74 9.54 30.54
CA GLY A 391 -19.30 9.70 30.75
C GLY A 391 -18.93 11.12 31.14
N ASP A 392 -17.95 11.28 32.04
CA ASP A 392 -17.41 12.59 32.40
C ASP A 392 -16.73 13.24 31.17
N VAL A 393 -17.27 14.39 30.74
CA VAL A 393 -16.84 15.15 29.56
C VAL A 393 -15.42 15.71 29.64
N LYS A 394 -14.79 15.68 30.82
CA LYS A 394 -13.42 16.15 31.03
C LYS A 394 -12.43 15.02 31.34
N LYS A 395 -12.92 13.81 31.59
CA LYS A 395 -12.08 12.68 31.98
C LYS A 395 -11.68 11.86 30.75
N ALA A 396 -10.38 11.74 30.53
CA ALA A 396 -9.81 10.79 29.57
C ALA A 396 -10.20 9.34 29.93
N SER A 397 -10.32 8.49 28.91
CA SER A 397 -10.34 7.04 29.10
C SER A 397 -9.01 6.56 29.68
N THR A 398 -9.06 5.43 30.38
CA THR A 398 -7.88 4.71 30.89
C THR A 398 -7.66 3.37 30.18
N THR A 399 -8.50 3.06 29.18
CA THR A 399 -8.46 1.82 28.39
C THR A 399 -8.29 2.10 26.90
N TYR A 400 -8.70 3.29 26.44
CA TYR A 400 -8.61 3.68 25.03
C TYR A 400 -7.90 5.02 24.81
N PHE A 401 -7.11 5.12 23.75
CA PHE A 401 -6.28 6.28 23.38
C PHE A 401 -6.30 6.47 21.86
N PRO A 402 -6.19 7.70 21.30
CA PRO A 402 -6.21 7.93 19.87
C PRO A 402 -4.80 8.12 19.27
N LEU A 403 -4.53 7.45 18.15
CA LEU A 403 -3.31 7.66 17.34
C LEU A 403 -3.61 8.03 15.89
N SER A 404 -2.66 8.72 15.24
CA SER A 404 -2.69 9.01 13.81
C SER A 404 -1.42 8.51 13.12
N GLY A 405 -1.56 7.77 12.03
CA GLY A 405 -0.48 7.27 11.19
C GLY A 405 -0.97 6.27 10.13
N THR A 406 -0.20 6.06 9.07
CA THR A 406 -0.43 4.93 8.14
C THR A 406 -0.27 3.58 8.85
N SER A 407 0.53 3.54 9.92
CA SER A 407 0.59 2.47 10.93
C SER A 407 -0.78 2.03 11.46
N MET A 408 -1.70 2.98 11.68
CA MET A 408 -3.05 2.71 12.17
C MET A 408 -3.95 2.15 11.07
N ALA A 409 -3.91 2.76 9.87
CA ALA A 409 -4.64 2.28 8.70
C ALA A 409 -4.24 0.85 8.31
N THR A 410 -2.95 0.51 8.46
CA THR A 410 -2.37 -0.83 8.28
C THR A 410 -3.00 -1.85 9.25
N GLY A 411 -3.21 -1.47 10.51
CA GLY A 411 -3.90 -2.31 11.50
C GLY A 411 -5.36 -2.58 11.14
N VAL A 412 -6.09 -1.53 10.72
CA VAL A 412 -7.49 -1.68 10.26
C VAL A 412 -7.57 -2.58 9.02
N ALA A 413 -6.71 -2.37 8.03
CA ALA A 413 -6.63 -3.20 6.83
C ALA A 413 -6.22 -4.65 7.13
N SER A 414 -5.30 -4.88 8.07
CA SER A 414 -4.91 -6.23 8.49
C SER A 414 -6.06 -7.02 9.12
N GLY A 415 -6.91 -6.36 9.90
CA GLY A 415 -8.16 -6.97 10.38
C GLY A 415 -9.16 -7.23 9.24
N ALA A 416 -9.33 -6.30 8.30
CA ALA A 416 -10.18 -6.52 7.12
C ALA A 416 -9.72 -7.72 6.27
N VAL A 417 -8.41 -7.91 6.08
CA VAL A 417 -7.85 -9.11 5.44
C VAL A 417 -8.18 -10.37 6.24
N ALA A 418 -8.11 -10.33 7.58
CA ALA A 418 -8.47 -11.48 8.41
C ALA A 418 -9.95 -11.85 8.31
N LEU A 419 -10.86 -10.88 8.19
CA LEU A 419 -12.28 -11.13 7.89
C LEU A 419 -12.46 -11.87 6.55
N LEU A 420 -11.82 -11.36 5.49
CA LEU A 420 -11.89 -11.94 4.15
C LEU A 420 -11.34 -13.37 4.12
N LEU A 421 -10.22 -13.63 4.81
CA LEU A 421 -9.57 -14.95 4.86
C LEU A 421 -10.26 -15.96 5.78
N GLN A 422 -11.11 -15.51 6.71
CA GLN A 422 -12.03 -16.40 7.41
C GLN A 422 -13.14 -16.89 6.46
N ALA A 423 -13.68 -15.98 5.63
CA ALA A 423 -14.78 -16.28 4.72
C ALA A 423 -14.35 -17.08 3.48
N GLN A 424 -13.17 -16.77 2.94
CA GLN A 424 -12.60 -17.42 1.76
C GLN A 424 -11.16 -17.90 2.08
N PRO A 425 -11.02 -19.00 2.83
CA PRO A 425 -9.72 -19.45 3.33
C PRO A 425 -8.75 -19.92 2.24
N SER A 426 -9.24 -20.24 1.04
CA SER A 426 -8.44 -20.65 -0.12
C SER A 426 -7.74 -19.50 -0.85
N LEU A 427 -8.06 -18.24 -0.55
CA LEU A 427 -7.44 -17.10 -1.26
C LEU A 427 -5.94 -16.99 -0.97
N HIS A 428 -5.17 -16.85 -2.05
CA HIS A 428 -3.76 -16.50 -2.02
C HIS A 428 -3.55 -14.99 -1.86
N PRO A 429 -2.37 -14.53 -1.41
CA PRO A 429 -2.12 -13.10 -1.18
C PRO A 429 -2.40 -12.18 -2.39
N ASP A 430 -2.03 -12.61 -3.59
CA ASP A 430 -2.34 -11.87 -4.82
C ASP A 430 -3.84 -11.70 -5.06
N GLN A 431 -4.62 -12.77 -4.82
CA GLN A 431 -6.08 -12.71 -4.95
C GLN A 431 -6.69 -11.78 -3.89
N VAL A 432 -6.21 -11.82 -2.65
CA VAL A 432 -6.63 -10.89 -1.58
C VAL A 432 -6.38 -9.44 -1.98
N LYS A 433 -5.17 -9.12 -2.45
CA LYS A 433 -4.81 -7.76 -2.87
C LYS A 433 -5.63 -7.31 -4.08
N ALA A 434 -5.79 -8.18 -5.09
CA ALA A 434 -6.59 -7.88 -6.28
C ALA A 434 -8.06 -7.57 -5.93
N LEU A 435 -8.67 -8.38 -5.06
CA LEU A 435 -10.03 -8.17 -4.55
C LEU A 435 -10.15 -6.81 -3.84
N LEU A 436 -9.29 -6.57 -2.84
CA LEU A 436 -9.32 -5.32 -2.05
C LEU A 436 -9.12 -4.07 -2.92
N MET A 437 -8.21 -4.10 -3.90
CA MET A 437 -7.99 -2.98 -4.81
C MET A 437 -9.17 -2.75 -5.76
N ARG A 438 -9.70 -3.82 -6.37
CA ARG A 438 -10.85 -3.75 -7.28
C ARG A 438 -12.08 -3.20 -6.57
N ASP A 439 -12.38 -3.73 -5.38
CA ASP A 439 -13.64 -3.49 -4.65
C ASP A 439 -13.57 -2.29 -3.69
N SER A 440 -12.43 -1.61 -3.62
CA SER A 440 -12.28 -0.34 -2.91
C SER A 440 -13.20 0.74 -3.48
N ASN A 441 -13.85 1.49 -2.60
CA ASN A 441 -14.76 2.58 -2.92
C ASN A 441 -14.00 3.78 -3.49
N LYS A 442 -14.53 4.38 -4.55
CA LYS A 442 -13.94 5.52 -5.27
C LYS A 442 -14.90 6.73 -5.35
N SER A 443 -16.13 6.60 -4.84
CA SER A 443 -17.27 7.45 -5.19
C SER A 443 -17.35 8.78 -4.43
N TYR A 444 -16.56 8.96 -3.38
CA TYR A 444 -16.68 10.08 -2.44
C TYR A 444 -15.44 10.97 -2.36
N PHE A 445 -14.39 10.66 -3.12
CA PHE A 445 -13.18 11.46 -3.12
C PHE A 445 -13.40 12.80 -3.85
N PRO A 446 -13.09 13.94 -3.22
CA PRO A 446 -13.03 15.21 -3.94
C PRO A 446 -11.80 15.22 -4.87
N GLN A 447 -11.81 16.03 -5.93
CA GLN A 447 -10.64 16.17 -6.82
C GLN A 447 -9.37 16.59 -6.06
N SER A 448 -9.52 17.46 -5.05
CA SER A 448 -8.44 17.89 -4.16
C SER A 448 -8.96 18.28 -2.78
N SER A 449 -8.06 18.34 -1.80
CA SER A 449 -8.33 18.86 -0.46
C SER A 449 -7.08 19.51 0.13
N SER A 450 -7.24 20.32 1.16
CA SER A 450 -6.11 20.94 1.86
C SER A 450 -6.27 20.94 3.37
N VAL A 451 -5.15 20.94 4.08
CA VAL A 451 -5.08 21.01 5.54
C VAL A 451 -4.02 22.02 5.93
N THR A 452 -4.43 23.11 6.59
CA THR A 452 -3.49 24.03 7.24
C THR A 452 -3.12 23.50 8.62
N ASP A 453 -1.82 23.32 8.86
CA ASP A 453 -1.32 23.00 10.19
C ASP A 453 -1.42 24.23 11.11
N PRO A 454 -2.13 24.14 12.25
CA PRO A 454 -2.36 25.29 13.12
C PRO A 454 -1.10 25.74 13.88
N ALA A 455 -0.05 24.90 13.98
CA ALA A 455 1.18 25.24 14.68
C ALA A 455 2.19 25.94 13.76
N SER A 456 2.30 25.53 12.49
CA SER A 456 3.22 26.16 11.52
C SER A 456 2.57 27.18 10.58
N GLY A 457 1.24 27.14 10.43
CA GLY A 457 0.53 27.89 9.39
C GLY A 457 0.73 27.35 7.97
N THR A 458 1.43 26.21 7.80
CA THR A 458 1.68 25.60 6.49
C THR A 458 0.43 24.91 5.98
N THR A 459 0.00 25.22 4.76
CA THR A 459 -1.08 24.50 4.07
C THR A 459 -0.51 23.37 3.22
N TYR A 460 -0.97 22.16 3.49
CA TYR A 460 -0.65 20.95 2.73
C TYR A 460 -1.81 20.61 1.80
N ASN A 461 -1.53 20.48 0.50
CA ASN A 461 -2.51 20.11 -0.51
C ASN A 461 -2.40 18.62 -0.86
N ALA A 462 -3.51 18.02 -1.28
CA ALA A 462 -3.55 16.67 -1.83
C ALA A 462 -4.54 16.58 -2.99
N HIS A 463 -4.10 15.97 -4.09
CA HIS A 463 -4.92 15.58 -5.23
C HIS A 463 -5.28 14.10 -5.07
N TYR A 464 -6.51 13.72 -5.40
CA TYR A 464 -7.00 12.35 -5.15
C TYR A 464 -6.71 11.45 -6.37
N ASP A 465 -5.42 11.21 -6.56
CA ASP A 465 -4.86 10.50 -7.69
C ASP A 465 -4.38 9.07 -7.31
N PRO A 466 -3.97 8.24 -8.28
CA PRO A 466 -3.46 6.89 -8.02
C PRO A 466 -2.29 6.82 -7.03
N PHE A 467 -1.53 7.90 -6.85
CA PHE A 467 -0.38 7.97 -5.95
C PHE A 467 -0.75 8.43 -4.54
N THR A 468 -1.98 8.92 -4.34
CA THR A 468 -2.46 9.45 -3.07
C THR A 468 -3.49 8.53 -2.43
N ILE A 469 -4.43 7.99 -3.23
CA ILE A 469 -5.49 7.10 -2.76
C ILE A 469 -5.37 5.64 -3.24
N GLY A 470 -4.42 5.34 -4.12
CA GLY A 470 -4.33 4.01 -4.74
C GLY A 470 -5.62 3.68 -5.50
N ALA A 471 -6.05 2.42 -5.40
CA ALA A 471 -7.31 1.96 -5.96
C ALA A 471 -8.57 2.40 -5.16
N GLY A 472 -8.40 3.16 -4.08
CA GLY A 472 -9.48 3.81 -3.33
C GLY A 472 -9.57 3.39 -1.86
N TYR A 473 -10.73 3.69 -1.27
CA TYR A 473 -11.02 3.44 0.14
C TYR A 473 -11.43 1.98 0.36
N LEU A 474 -10.75 1.28 1.27
CA LEU A 474 -11.10 -0.04 1.75
C LEU A 474 -12.60 -0.19 2.11
N ASP A 475 -13.31 -1.04 1.37
CA ASP A 475 -14.66 -1.51 1.71
C ASP A 475 -14.64 -3.04 1.86
N VAL A 476 -14.59 -3.53 3.10
CA VAL A 476 -14.49 -4.98 3.36
C VAL A 476 -15.82 -5.70 3.12
N ALA A 477 -16.96 -5.00 3.15
CA ALA A 477 -18.26 -5.59 2.88
C ALA A 477 -18.49 -5.80 1.37
N ALA A 478 -18.08 -4.85 0.53
CA ALA A 478 -18.04 -5.01 -0.92
C ALA A 478 -17.09 -6.15 -1.30
N THR A 479 -15.84 -6.09 -0.81
CA THR A 479 -14.81 -7.11 -1.07
C THR A 479 -15.26 -8.51 -0.69
N LEU A 480 -15.84 -8.68 0.50
CA LEU A 480 -16.39 -9.96 0.95
C LEU A 480 -17.55 -10.44 0.06
N THR A 481 -18.45 -9.54 -0.33
CA THR A 481 -19.65 -9.91 -1.10
C THR A 481 -19.26 -10.40 -2.49
N ASP A 482 -18.33 -9.73 -3.16
CA ASP A 482 -17.80 -10.21 -4.43
C ASP A 482 -17.00 -11.51 -4.23
N ALA A 483 -16.10 -11.58 -3.25
CA ALA A 483 -15.34 -12.79 -2.97
C ALA A 483 -16.22 -14.02 -2.65
N LEU A 484 -17.37 -13.85 -2.01
CA LEU A 484 -18.33 -14.93 -1.78
C LEU A 484 -19.11 -15.33 -3.03
N ALA A 485 -19.39 -14.39 -3.95
CA ALA A 485 -20.06 -14.66 -5.22
C ALA A 485 -19.12 -15.27 -6.28
N ASN A 486 -17.85 -14.84 -6.28
CA ASN A 486 -16.87 -15.03 -7.35
C ASN A 486 -15.62 -15.80 -6.90
N ALA A 487 -15.61 -16.46 -5.74
CA ALA A 487 -14.44 -17.20 -5.22
C ALA A 487 -13.75 -18.13 -6.23
N ALA A 488 -14.56 -18.80 -7.07
CA ALA A 488 -14.09 -19.74 -8.09
C ALA A 488 -13.63 -19.05 -9.40
N THR A 489 -13.87 -17.75 -9.55
CA THR A 489 -13.58 -16.97 -10.77
C THR A 489 -12.51 -15.90 -10.57
N VAL A 490 -12.02 -15.64 -9.35
CA VAL A 490 -10.79 -14.86 -9.11
C VAL A 490 -9.59 -15.67 -9.60
N PRO A 491 -9.04 -15.42 -10.80
CA PRO A 491 -8.13 -16.39 -11.41
C PRO A 491 -6.72 -16.23 -10.82
N ALA A 492 -5.87 -17.25 -10.99
CA ALA A 492 -4.50 -17.23 -10.45
C ALA A 492 -3.59 -16.29 -11.26
N GLY A 493 -2.78 -15.49 -10.57
CA GLY A 493 -1.85 -14.52 -11.16
C GLY A 493 -1.16 -13.69 -10.08
N THR A 494 -0.24 -12.80 -10.47
CA THR A 494 0.39 -11.82 -9.58
C THR A 494 -0.42 -10.53 -9.51
N ALA A 495 -0.54 -9.95 -8.31
CA ALA A 495 -1.20 -8.66 -8.09
C ALA A 495 -0.19 -7.55 -7.79
N MET A 496 0.88 -7.49 -8.59
CA MET A 496 1.88 -6.44 -8.46
C MET A 496 1.26 -5.07 -8.75
N SER A 497 1.62 -4.07 -7.93
CA SER A 497 1.28 -2.67 -8.18
C SER A 497 1.86 -2.21 -9.53
N PRO A 498 1.14 -1.41 -10.35
CA PRO A 498 1.63 -1.01 -11.67
C PRO A 498 2.78 -0.01 -11.56
N VAL A 499 3.69 -0.02 -12.54
CA VAL A 499 4.78 0.97 -12.66
C VAL A 499 4.25 2.24 -13.34
N ALA A 500 4.59 3.41 -12.82
CA ALA A 500 4.36 4.68 -13.48
C ALA A 500 5.54 5.04 -14.40
N THR A 501 5.23 5.43 -15.64
CA THR A 501 6.16 5.99 -16.61
C THR A 501 5.79 7.42 -16.96
N TYR A 502 6.79 8.26 -17.25
CA TYR A 502 6.58 9.63 -17.69
C TYR A 502 7.12 9.82 -19.11
N ASP A 503 6.27 10.35 -19.99
CA ASP A 503 6.62 10.81 -21.33
C ASP A 503 6.30 12.31 -21.42
N PRO A 504 7.26 13.18 -21.76
CA PRO A 504 7.02 14.62 -21.95
C PRO A 504 5.89 14.97 -22.95
N SER A 505 5.54 14.03 -23.84
CA SER A 505 4.51 14.18 -24.86
C SER A 505 3.12 13.73 -24.40
N ASN A 506 3.06 12.74 -23.50
CA ASN A 506 1.83 12.03 -23.12
C ASN A 506 1.52 12.09 -21.61
N GLY A 507 2.37 12.73 -20.81
CA GLY A 507 2.22 12.85 -19.36
C GLY A 507 2.66 11.60 -18.59
N VAL A 508 2.06 11.37 -17.42
CA VAL A 508 2.27 10.17 -16.62
C VAL A 508 1.29 9.09 -17.07
N THR A 509 1.81 7.91 -17.39
CA THR A 509 1.06 6.72 -17.77
C THR A 509 1.40 5.55 -16.86
N LEU A 510 0.49 4.58 -16.73
CA LEU A 510 0.76 3.33 -16.01
C LEU A 510 1.12 2.23 -17.00
N VAL A 511 2.22 1.53 -16.75
CA VAL A 511 2.68 0.41 -17.58
C VAL A 511 1.79 -0.80 -17.32
N THR A 512 1.07 -1.24 -18.36
CA THR A 512 0.33 -2.49 -18.38
C THR A 512 1.28 -3.67 -18.64
N ASP A 513 1.99 -4.11 -17.61
CA ASP A 513 2.74 -5.37 -17.64
C ASP A 513 1.76 -6.56 -17.61
N GLN A 514 2.11 -7.67 -18.26
CA GLN A 514 1.33 -8.92 -18.17
C GLN A 514 1.26 -9.48 -16.73
N THR A 515 2.23 -9.11 -15.89
CA THR A 515 2.30 -9.45 -14.45
C THR A 515 1.58 -8.45 -13.54
N ALA A 516 1.23 -7.26 -14.04
CA ALA A 516 0.49 -6.23 -13.32
C ALA A 516 -1.00 -6.32 -13.65
N LEU A 517 -1.72 -7.22 -12.97
CA LEU A 517 -3.18 -7.39 -13.07
C LEU A 517 -3.72 -7.50 -14.52
N TRP A 518 -3.49 -8.67 -15.13
CA TRP A 518 -4.29 -9.26 -16.23
C TRP A 518 -3.97 -8.84 -17.69
N GLY A 519 -2.80 -9.24 -18.19
CA GLY A 519 -2.47 -9.18 -19.62
C GLY A 519 -2.72 -10.46 -20.42
N ALA A 520 -3.98 -10.77 -20.80
CA ALA A 520 -4.28 -11.70 -21.91
C ALA A 520 -5.70 -11.53 -22.51
N THR A 521 -6.71 -11.21 -21.68
CA THR A 521 -8.07 -10.88 -22.11
C THR A 521 -8.55 -9.68 -21.31
N ALA A 522 -8.78 -8.55 -21.98
CA ALA A 522 -8.96 -7.26 -21.33
C ALA A 522 -10.26 -7.17 -20.53
N LEU A 523 -10.14 -7.07 -19.20
CA LEU A 523 -11.14 -6.46 -18.31
C LEU A 523 -10.64 -5.16 -17.65
N TRP A 524 -9.42 -4.72 -17.99
CA TRP A 524 -8.74 -3.54 -17.45
C TRP A 524 -8.49 -2.53 -18.56
N GLY A 525 -9.57 -1.95 -19.08
CA GLY A 525 -9.48 -0.68 -19.79
C GLY A 525 -9.13 0.44 -18.81
N ALA A 526 -8.43 1.48 -19.28
CA ALA A 526 -7.97 2.63 -18.49
C ALA A 526 -9.09 3.58 -17.99
N SER A 527 -10.26 3.02 -17.70
CA SER A 527 -11.49 3.73 -17.31
C SER A 527 -12.11 3.22 -16.01
N ASN A 528 -11.74 2.03 -15.48
CA ASN A 528 -12.55 1.37 -14.43
C ASN A 528 -11.83 1.07 -13.10
N VAL A 529 -10.49 1.09 -13.00
CA VAL A 529 -9.79 0.99 -11.70
C VAL A 529 -8.96 2.24 -11.39
N TYR A 530 -8.46 2.92 -12.41
CA TYR A 530 -7.96 4.30 -12.36
C TYR A 530 -8.68 5.13 -13.43
N GLY A 531 -9.98 5.36 -13.21
CA GLY A 531 -10.89 5.84 -14.24
C GLY A 531 -10.85 7.34 -14.47
N ALA A 532 -10.49 7.72 -15.70
CA ALA A 532 -10.83 8.92 -16.52
C ALA A 532 -11.05 10.33 -15.91
N ASP A 533 -11.62 10.50 -14.71
CA ASP A 533 -11.96 11.82 -14.13
C ASP A 533 -10.75 12.52 -13.46
N ALA A 534 -9.56 11.92 -13.52
CA ALA A 534 -8.35 12.40 -12.85
C ALA A 534 -7.69 13.63 -13.50
N PHE A 535 -8.16 14.11 -14.66
CA PHE A 535 -7.67 15.33 -15.30
C PHE A 535 -8.83 16.21 -15.79
N ASP A 536 -9.01 17.33 -15.09
CA ASP A 536 -9.93 18.40 -15.46
C ASP A 536 -9.50 19.01 -16.81
N VAL A 537 -10.35 18.87 -17.83
CA VAL A 537 -10.18 19.56 -19.12
C VAL A 537 -11.40 20.46 -19.36
N PRO A 538 -11.27 21.78 -19.20
CA PRO A 538 -12.34 22.69 -19.56
C PRO A 538 -12.58 22.63 -21.08
N ASN A 539 -13.86 22.42 -21.45
CA ASN A 539 -14.40 22.23 -22.81
C ASN A 539 -14.48 20.78 -23.33
N GLY A 540 -15.38 19.99 -22.73
CA GLY A 540 -16.38 19.26 -23.54
C GLY A 540 -15.93 18.03 -24.31
N ALA A 541 -15.18 17.12 -23.68
CA ALA A 541 -14.96 15.76 -24.19
C ALA A 541 -15.48 14.72 -23.18
N SER A 542 -16.48 13.94 -23.58
CA SER A 542 -17.08 12.89 -22.75
C SER A 542 -16.38 11.54 -22.94
N THR A 543 -15.72 11.04 -21.90
CA THR A 543 -15.08 9.72 -21.88
C THR A 543 -16.03 8.63 -21.38
N ALA A 544 -16.58 7.84 -22.30
CA ALA A 544 -17.18 6.54 -21.96
C ALA A 544 -17.12 5.60 -23.18
N LEU A 545 -16.26 4.57 -23.10
CA LEU A 545 -16.62 3.27 -23.66
C LEU A 545 -17.42 2.56 -22.56
N TRP A 546 -18.55 1.96 -22.90
CA TRP A 546 -19.67 1.58 -22.01
C TRP A 546 -20.68 2.70 -21.72
N GLY A 547 -21.49 2.98 -22.74
CA GLY A 547 -22.77 3.66 -22.62
C GLY A 547 -23.65 3.34 -23.83
N ALA A 548 -24.88 2.89 -23.59
CA ALA A 548 -25.98 2.67 -24.56
C ALA A 548 -25.76 1.80 -25.83
N THR A 549 -24.55 1.36 -26.16
CA THR A 549 -24.28 0.39 -27.24
C THR A 549 -23.26 -0.67 -26.81
N ALA A 550 -23.61 -1.94 -26.95
CA ALA A 550 -22.78 -3.08 -26.56
C ALA A 550 -22.10 -3.72 -27.78
N LEU A 551 -20.82 -4.05 -27.66
CA LEU A 551 -20.04 -4.64 -28.76
C LEU A 551 -20.30 -6.15 -28.93
N TRP A 552 -20.73 -6.83 -27.87
CA TRP A 552 -21.04 -8.26 -27.83
C TRP A 552 -22.19 -8.53 -26.83
N GLY A 553 -23.24 -9.20 -27.26
CA GLY A 553 -24.39 -9.56 -26.41
C GLY A 553 -25.40 -10.41 -27.18
N ALA A 554 -26.09 -11.32 -26.48
CA ALA A 554 -27.19 -12.09 -27.03
C ALA A 554 -28.52 -11.41 -26.67
N ASP A 555 -29.41 -11.27 -27.66
CA ASP A 555 -30.84 -10.96 -27.56
C ASP A 555 -31.28 -9.99 -26.43
N ASP A 556 -30.86 -8.72 -26.54
CA ASP A 556 -31.58 -7.60 -25.90
C ASP A 556 -32.47 -6.90 -26.95
N PRO A 557 -33.82 -6.95 -26.81
CA PRO A 557 -34.74 -6.36 -27.78
C PRO A 557 -34.77 -4.83 -27.81
N GLU A 558 -34.06 -4.12 -26.92
CA GLU A 558 -34.01 -2.65 -26.91
C GLU A 558 -32.64 -2.05 -27.35
N ALA A 559 -31.63 -2.89 -27.63
CA ALA A 559 -30.29 -2.43 -28.04
C ALA A 559 -30.13 -2.38 -29.58
N PHE A 560 -30.01 -1.18 -30.14
CA PHE A 560 -29.70 -1.00 -31.57
C PHE A 560 -28.18 -0.94 -31.83
N THR A 561 -27.73 -1.67 -32.86
CA THR A 561 -26.33 -1.83 -33.33
C THR A 561 -25.36 -2.57 -32.41
N ALA A 562 -25.14 -3.85 -32.72
CA ALA A 562 -23.94 -4.61 -32.38
C ALA A 562 -23.04 -4.76 -33.63
N LEU A 563 -21.74 -5.03 -33.46
CA LEU A 563 -20.83 -5.20 -34.60
C LEU A 563 -21.12 -6.49 -35.40
N TRP A 564 -21.71 -7.48 -34.73
CA TRP A 564 -22.32 -8.69 -35.29
C TRP A 564 -23.73 -8.85 -34.71
N GLY A 565 -24.73 -9.04 -35.57
CA GLY A 565 -26.16 -9.10 -35.20
C GLY A 565 -27.05 -8.93 -36.44
N ALA A 566 -28.36 -8.83 -36.24
CA ALA A 566 -29.35 -8.78 -37.33
C ALA A 566 -29.13 -7.63 -38.34
N THR A 567 -28.46 -6.54 -37.92
CA THR A 567 -27.92 -5.48 -38.79
C THR A 567 -26.48 -5.20 -38.37
N ALA A 568 -25.52 -5.42 -39.28
CA ALA A 568 -24.09 -5.42 -38.96
C ALA A 568 -23.28 -4.42 -39.81
N LEU A 569 -22.17 -3.93 -39.27
CA LEU A 569 -21.27 -3.03 -40.01
C LEU A 569 -20.31 -3.82 -40.92
N TRP A 570 -19.86 -5.00 -40.48
CA TRP A 570 -18.96 -5.90 -41.21
C TRP A 570 -19.43 -7.34 -41.01
N GLY A 571 -19.66 -8.09 -42.10
CA GLY A 571 -20.14 -9.47 -42.04
C GLY A 571 -19.32 -10.44 -42.89
N ALA A 572 -18.87 -11.53 -42.28
CA ALA A 572 -18.19 -12.63 -42.96
C ALA A 572 -18.81 -13.99 -42.54
N GLY A 573 -19.75 -14.50 -43.34
CA GLY A 573 -20.18 -15.90 -43.27
C GLY A 573 -20.96 -16.33 -42.03
N THR A 574 -21.90 -15.53 -41.52
CA THR A 574 -22.87 -15.94 -40.48
C THR A 574 -24.31 -15.72 -40.98
N PRO A 575 -25.21 -16.71 -40.91
CA PRO A 575 -26.47 -16.72 -41.66
C PRO A 575 -27.59 -15.81 -41.11
N GLU A 576 -27.35 -15.01 -40.06
CA GLU A 576 -28.39 -14.19 -39.40
C GLU A 576 -28.33 -12.66 -39.66
N ALA A 577 -27.41 -12.15 -40.48
CA ALA A 577 -27.32 -10.71 -40.78
C ALA A 577 -28.21 -10.31 -41.97
N ALA A 578 -29.31 -9.59 -41.73
CA ALA A 578 -30.26 -9.19 -42.78
C ALA A 578 -29.71 -8.06 -43.69
N THR A 579 -28.85 -7.20 -43.14
CA THR A 579 -28.30 -5.99 -43.80
C THR A 579 -26.86 -5.75 -43.36
N ALA A 580 -25.94 -5.49 -44.30
CA ALA A 580 -24.52 -5.22 -44.02
C ALA A 580 -23.96 -3.98 -44.73
N LEU A 581 -22.99 -3.27 -44.12
CA LEU A 581 -22.29 -2.17 -44.80
C LEU A 581 -21.16 -2.70 -45.72
N TRP A 582 -20.39 -3.67 -45.26
CA TRP A 582 -19.37 -4.40 -46.02
C TRP A 582 -19.50 -5.92 -45.79
N GLY A 583 -19.47 -6.73 -46.86
CA GLY A 583 -19.58 -8.19 -46.73
C GLY A 583 -19.15 -8.99 -47.96
N ALA A 584 -18.81 -10.27 -47.72
CA ALA A 584 -18.40 -11.23 -48.73
C ALA A 584 -19.31 -12.47 -48.70
N SER A 585 -20.25 -12.52 -49.65
CA SER A 585 -21.18 -13.63 -49.96
C SER A 585 -21.99 -14.21 -48.78
N ASP A 586 -23.31 -14.07 -48.84
CA ASP A 586 -24.26 -14.89 -48.08
C ASP A 586 -25.45 -15.28 -48.97
N VAL A 587 -26.10 -16.39 -48.64
CA VAL A 587 -27.20 -17.01 -49.39
C VAL A 587 -28.58 -16.55 -48.91
N ASN A 588 -28.67 -15.91 -47.72
CA ASN A 588 -29.93 -15.43 -47.12
C ASN A 588 -29.92 -13.93 -46.75
N GLY A 589 -28.78 -13.24 -46.77
CA GLY A 589 -28.69 -11.79 -46.48
C GLY A 589 -29.23 -10.90 -47.61
N SER A 590 -29.96 -9.83 -47.28
CA SER A 590 -30.82 -9.13 -48.25
C SER A 590 -30.19 -7.93 -48.97
N THR A 591 -29.25 -7.20 -48.34
CA THR A 591 -28.62 -6.00 -48.94
C THR A 591 -27.22 -5.72 -48.40
N ALA A 592 -26.33 -5.22 -49.26
CA ALA A 592 -24.97 -4.80 -48.91
C ALA A 592 -24.58 -3.47 -49.59
N LEU A 593 -23.90 -2.55 -48.89
CA LEU A 593 -23.48 -1.27 -49.49
C LEU A 593 -22.24 -1.43 -50.40
N TRP A 594 -21.26 -2.21 -49.94
CA TRP A 594 -20.05 -2.59 -50.67
C TRP A 594 -19.78 -4.10 -50.59
N GLY A 595 -19.45 -4.75 -51.71
CA GLY A 595 -19.17 -6.20 -51.74
C GLY A 595 -18.69 -6.76 -53.08
N ALA A 596 -18.10 -7.94 -53.04
CA ALA A 596 -17.76 -8.77 -54.21
C ALA A 596 -18.94 -9.67 -54.59
N SER A 597 -19.15 -9.90 -55.89
CA SER A 597 -20.44 -10.24 -56.46
C SER A 597 -20.87 -11.72 -56.39
N SER A 598 -22.17 -11.93 -56.65
CA SER A 598 -22.90 -13.18 -56.92
C SER A 598 -23.32 -14.08 -55.74
N ALA A 599 -24.52 -13.79 -55.21
CA ALA A 599 -25.45 -14.78 -54.68
C ALA A 599 -26.81 -14.62 -55.39
N VAL A 600 -27.59 -15.71 -55.48
CA VAL A 600 -28.74 -15.79 -56.40
C VAL A 600 -30.03 -15.39 -55.68
N ALA A 601 -30.70 -14.36 -56.23
CA ALA A 601 -31.93 -13.70 -55.76
C ALA A 601 -31.78 -12.71 -54.59
N GLY A 602 -32.01 -11.42 -54.88
CA GLY A 602 -32.44 -10.43 -53.87
C GLY A 602 -31.58 -9.17 -53.71
N SER A 603 -30.29 -9.17 -54.04
CA SER A 603 -29.38 -8.10 -53.61
C SER A 603 -29.27 -6.90 -54.58
N THR A 604 -29.58 -5.71 -54.09
CA THR A 604 -28.98 -4.45 -54.60
C THR A 604 -27.63 -4.21 -53.92
N ALA A 605 -26.59 -3.92 -54.70
CA ALA A 605 -25.30 -3.42 -54.21
C ALA A 605 -25.10 -2.00 -54.72
N LEU A 606 -24.71 -1.05 -53.86
CA LEU A 606 -24.60 0.35 -54.27
C LEU A 606 -23.26 0.65 -54.96
N TRP A 607 -22.16 0.02 -54.51
CA TRP A 607 -20.84 0.13 -55.13
C TRP A 607 -20.08 -1.21 -55.09
N GLY A 608 -19.70 -1.73 -56.26
CA GLY A 608 -19.03 -3.04 -56.39
C GLY A 608 -18.53 -3.31 -57.83
N ALA A 609 -17.64 -4.29 -57.98
CA ALA A 609 -16.78 -4.45 -59.16
C ALA A 609 -17.45 -5.04 -60.44
N SER A 610 -18.76 -4.88 -60.61
CA SER A 610 -19.48 -5.36 -61.80
C SER A 610 -20.65 -4.45 -62.17
N ALA A 611 -20.40 -3.47 -63.04
CA ALA A 611 -21.42 -2.67 -63.70
C ALA A 611 -21.84 -3.31 -65.04
N PRO A 612 -23.13 -3.61 -65.26
CA PRO A 612 -23.69 -3.81 -66.59
C PRO A 612 -23.95 -2.46 -67.28
N LEU A 613 -23.82 -2.44 -68.61
CA LEU A 613 -23.96 -1.26 -69.46
C LEU A 613 -25.41 -0.91 -69.80
N GLU A 614 -25.61 0.37 -70.14
CA GLU A 614 -26.67 0.99 -70.96
C GLU A 614 -27.94 0.20 -71.33
N GLN A 615 -29.10 0.72 -70.88
CA GLN A 615 -30.10 1.32 -71.80
C GLN A 615 -31.03 2.28 -71.07
#